data_AF-A0A3A8ER18-F1
#
_entry.id   AF-A0A3A8ER18-F1
#
_cell.length_a   1.000
_cell.length_b   1.000
_cell.length_c   1.000
_cell.angle_alpha   90.00
_cell.angle_beta   90.00
_cell.angle_gamma   90.00
#
_symmetry.space_group_name_H-M   'P 1'
#
loop_
_entity.id
_entity.type
_entity.pdbx_description
1 polymer ?
#
loop_
_entity_poly.entity_id
_entity_poly.type
_entity_poly.pdbx_seq_one_letter_code
_entity_poly.pdbx_strand_id
1 'polypeptide(L)'
;NVGTIGHVDHGKTTLTAAIATVCAKKFGGEAKDYAAIDSAPEEKARGITINTSHVEYDSPTRHYAHVDCPGHADYVKNMITGAAQMDGAILVCAATDG
;
A
#
# COMPACT_ATOMS: atom_id res chain seq x y z
N ASN A 1 5.14 -11.00 -5.42
CA ASN A 1 4.83 -9.55 -5.38
C ASN A 1 3.34 -9.34 -5.37
N VAL A 2 2.83 -8.59 -4.40
CA VAL A 2 1.41 -8.20 -4.31
C VAL A 2 1.31 -6.69 -4.19
N GLY A 3 0.13 -6.09 -4.31
CA GLY A 3 -0.01 -4.66 -4.04
C GLY A 3 -1.45 -4.17 -3.94
N THR A 4 -1.63 -2.99 -3.38
CA THR A 4 -2.94 -2.32 -3.23
C THR A 4 -3.21 -1.39 -4.40
N ILE A 5 -4.42 -1.50 -4.95
CA ILE A 5 -4.95 -0.62 -6.00
C ILE A 5 -6.37 -0.16 -5.63
N GLY A 6 -6.84 0.92 -6.25
CA GLY A 6 -8.16 1.50 -5.95
C GLY A 6 -8.14 3.04 -5.98
N HIS A 7 -9.32 3.63 -5.87
CA HIS A 7 -9.52 5.08 -5.97
C HIS A 7 -8.83 5.84 -4.81
N VAL A 8 -8.67 7.15 -4.97
CA VAL A 8 -8.13 8.03 -3.91
C VAL A 8 -8.99 7.92 -2.65
N ASP A 9 -8.37 8.03 -1.48
CA ASP A 9 -9.02 7.98 -0.16
C ASP A 9 -9.78 6.70 0.22
N HIS A 10 -9.73 5.64 -0.61
CA HIS A 10 -10.30 4.33 -0.27
C HIS A 10 -9.53 3.58 0.84
N GLY A 11 -8.44 4.14 1.37
CA GLY A 11 -7.70 3.55 2.49
C GLY A 11 -6.64 2.51 2.11
N LYS A 12 -6.10 2.56 0.89
CA LYS A 12 -5.02 1.65 0.40
C LYS A 12 -3.82 1.61 1.35
N THR A 13 -3.22 2.76 1.61
CA THR A 13 -2.02 2.89 2.46
C THR A 13 -2.31 2.52 3.91
N THR A 14 -3.49 2.88 4.41
CA THR A 14 -3.96 2.47 5.74
C THR A 14 -4.08 0.95 5.86
N LEU A 15 -4.61 0.29 4.82
CA LEU A 15 -4.69 -1.17 4.76
C LEU A 15 -3.30 -1.80 4.70
N THR A 16 -2.39 -1.26 3.89
CA THR A 16 -1.00 -1.74 3.79
C THR A 16 -0.29 -1.70 5.15
N ALA A 17 -0.40 -0.58 5.88
CA ALA A 17 0.15 -0.45 7.23
C ALA A 17 -0.47 -1.45 8.22
N ALA A 18 -1.80 -1.66 8.13
CA ALA A 18 -2.51 -2.61 8.99
C ALA A 18 -2.05 -4.05 8.74
N ILE A 19 -1.88 -4.45 7.47
CA ILE A 19 -1.38 -5.78 7.10
C ILE A 19 0.02 -5.99 7.68
N ALA A 20 0.95 -5.05 7.45
CA ALA A 20 2.31 -5.13 7.96
C ALA A 20 2.33 -5.24 9.49
N THR A 21 1.52 -4.45 10.18
CA THR A 21 1.41 -4.47 11.65
C THR A 21 0.85 -5.79 12.18
N VAL A 22 -0.18 -6.34 11.54
CA VAL A 22 -0.78 -7.62 11.94
C VAL A 22 0.19 -8.78 11.70
N CYS A 23 0.86 -8.80 10.55
CA CYS A 23 1.88 -9.80 10.24
C CYS A 23 3.06 -9.72 11.21
N ALA A 24 3.58 -8.51 11.49
CA ALA A 24 4.66 -8.30 12.44
C ALA A 24 4.31 -8.84 13.85
N LYS A 25 3.09 -8.57 14.32
CA LYS A 25 2.61 -9.08 15.62
C LYS A 25 2.48 -10.60 15.66
N LYS A 26 2.13 -11.24 14.54
CA LYS A 26 1.78 -12.66 14.51
C LYS A 26 2.96 -13.57 14.12
N PHE A 27 3.83 -13.09 13.24
CA PHE A 27 4.92 -13.88 12.66
C PHE A 27 6.30 -13.28 12.93
N GLY A 28 6.38 -12.13 13.61
CA GLY A 28 7.60 -11.35 13.74
C GLY A 28 7.83 -10.44 12.53
N GLY A 29 8.86 -9.59 12.61
CA GLY A 29 9.20 -8.61 11.57
C GLY A 29 8.99 -7.16 12.03
N GLU A 30 9.18 -6.23 11.10
CA GLU A 30 9.04 -4.79 11.36
C GLU A 30 7.62 -4.32 11.09
N ALA A 31 6.97 -3.73 12.10
CA ALA A 31 5.74 -3.01 11.88
C ALA A 31 6.05 -1.72 11.12
N LYS A 32 5.35 -1.48 10.00
CA LYS A 32 5.37 -0.19 9.30
C LYS A 32 4.07 0.56 9.55
N ASP A 33 4.20 1.73 10.16
CA ASP A 33 3.09 2.66 10.34
C ASP A 33 2.81 3.43 9.04
N TYR A 34 1.60 3.98 8.94
CA TYR A 34 1.16 4.80 7.81
C TYR A 34 2.18 5.89 7.44
N ALA A 35 2.69 6.62 8.43
CA ALA A 35 3.65 7.72 8.24
C ALA A 35 5.04 7.27 7.77
N ALA A 36 5.34 5.96 7.85
CA ALA A 36 6.55 5.35 7.31
C ALA A 36 6.35 4.90 5.85
N ILE A 37 5.10 4.67 5.41
CA ILE A 37 4.77 4.33 4.02
C ILE A 37 4.63 5.61 3.19
N ASP A 38 3.81 6.56 3.64
CA ASP A 38 3.71 7.92 3.08
C ASP A 38 4.75 8.83 3.74
N SER A 39 6.03 8.57 3.44
CA SER A 39 7.14 9.23 4.12
C SER A 39 7.57 10.53 3.46
N ALA A 40 7.25 10.77 2.19
CA ALA A 40 7.71 11.95 1.48
C ALA A 40 7.06 13.23 2.03
N PRO A 41 7.81 14.35 2.15
CA PRO A 41 7.25 15.61 2.64
C PRO A 41 6.04 16.10 1.85
N GLU A 42 6.02 15.85 0.53
CA GLU A 42 4.91 16.23 -0.34
C GLU A 42 3.66 15.37 -0.11
N GLU A 43 3.83 14.07 0.15
CA GLU A 43 2.73 13.15 0.47
C GLU A 43 2.09 13.52 1.80
N LYS A 44 2.90 13.84 2.82
CA LYS A 44 2.41 14.31 4.12
C LYS A 44 1.69 15.64 4.04
N ALA A 45 2.15 16.55 3.18
CA ALA A 45 1.51 17.85 3.00
C ALA A 45 0.16 17.76 2.25
N ARG A 46 0.04 16.82 1.31
CA ARG A 46 -1.17 16.65 0.49
C ARG A 46 -2.14 15.60 1.01
N GLY A 47 -1.70 14.72 1.91
CA GLY A 47 -2.52 13.63 2.45
C GLY A 47 -2.85 12.53 1.43
N ILE A 48 -2.07 12.42 0.36
CA ILE A 48 -2.26 11.41 -0.69
C ILE A 48 -0.93 10.75 -1.03
N THR A 49 -0.98 9.47 -1.37
CA THR A 49 0.16 8.72 -1.91
C THR A 49 0.49 9.23 -3.31
N ILE A 50 1.77 9.54 -3.55
CA ILE A 50 2.28 10.04 -4.83
C ILE A 50 3.20 8.99 -5.45
N ASN A 51 4.11 8.46 -4.64
CA ASN A 51 5.07 7.46 -5.04
C ASN A 51 4.61 6.06 -4.66
N THR A 52 5.04 5.07 -5.42
CA THR A 52 4.81 3.67 -5.05
C THR A 52 5.73 3.30 -3.89
N SER A 53 5.15 2.78 -2.81
CA SER A 53 5.91 2.38 -1.61
C SER A 53 6.01 0.87 -1.49
N HIS A 54 7.18 0.38 -1.09
CA HIS A 54 7.43 -1.05 -0.92
C HIS A 54 7.45 -1.44 0.56
N VAL A 55 6.63 -2.44 0.90
CA VAL A 55 6.49 -2.98 2.25
C VAL A 55 6.66 -4.49 2.20
N GLU A 56 7.41 -5.04 3.14
CA GLU A 56 7.65 -6.46 3.23
C GLU A 56 6.96 -7.03 4.47
N TYR A 57 6.34 -8.19 4.32
CA TYR A 57 5.78 -8.94 5.43
C TYR A 57 5.70 -10.43 5.11
N ASP A 58 5.63 -11.24 6.16
CA ASP A 58 5.58 -12.69 6.05
C ASP A 58 4.24 -13.27 6.50
N SER A 59 4.01 -14.49 6.02
CA SER A 59 2.96 -15.39 6.48
C SER A 59 3.59 -16.76 6.75
N PRO A 60 2.86 -17.74 7.33
CA PRO A 60 3.40 -19.07 7.58
C PRO A 60 3.84 -19.81 6.30
N THR A 61 3.35 -19.40 5.14
CA THR A 61 3.51 -20.15 3.88
C THR A 61 4.36 -19.41 2.86
N ARG A 62 4.44 -18.08 2.93
CA ARG A 62 5.04 -17.22 1.89
C ARG A 62 5.54 -15.90 2.45
N HIS A 63 6.61 -15.40 1.83
CA HIS A 63 7.09 -14.02 1.94
C HIS A 63 6.42 -13.14 0.89
N TYR A 64 6.02 -11.92 1.27
CA TYR A 64 5.36 -10.96 0.41
C TYR A 64 6.13 -9.65 0.35
N ALA A 65 6.54 -9.27 -0.86
CA ALA A 65 6.81 -7.87 -1.21
C ALA A 65 5.52 -7.22 -1.69
N HIS A 66 5.06 -6.20 -0.97
CA HIS A 66 3.84 -5.46 -1.18
C HIS A 66 4.14 -4.07 -1.78
N VAL A 67 3.47 -3.73 -2.87
CA VAL A 67 3.57 -2.44 -3.54
C VAL A 67 2.30 -1.63 -3.26
N ASP A 68 2.42 -0.52 -2.54
CA ASP A 68 1.32 0.41 -2.32
C ASP A 68 1.27 1.43 -3.46
N CYS A 69 0.17 1.48 -4.21
CA CYS A 69 0.03 2.35 -5.39
C CYS A 69 -0.85 3.58 -5.13
N PRO A 70 -0.54 4.72 -5.78
CA PRO A 70 -1.38 5.92 -5.70
C PRO A 70 -2.74 5.72 -6.38
N GLY A 71 -3.79 6.34 -5.81
CA GLY A 71 -5.16 6.25 -6.33
C GLY A 71 -5.69 7.53 -7.00
N HIS A 72 -4.94 8.63 -6.93
CA HIS A 72 -5.32 9.91 -7.50
C HIS A 72 -5.06 9.94 -9.01
N ALA A 73 -5.97 10.55 -9.78
CA ALA A 73 -5.94 10.55 -11.25
C ALA A 73 -4.62 11.08 -11.85
N ASP A 74 -4.06 12.14 -11.26
CA ASP A 74 -2.81 12.74 -11.70
C ASP A 74 -1.59 11.81 -11.58
N TYR A 75 -1.66 10.80 -10.71
CA TYR A 75 -0.57 9.88 -10.41
C TYR A 75 -0.80 8.46 -10.96
N VAL A 76 -1.76 8.29 -11.88
CA VAL A 76 -2.06 6.99 -12.53
C VAL A 76 -0.83 6.39 -13.21
N LYS A 77 0.08 7.20 -13.75
CA LYS A 77 1.33 6.71 -14.37
C LYS A 77 2.18 5.91 -13.37
N ASN A 78 2.30 6.39 -12.14
CA ASN A 78 3.06 5.72 -11.08
C ASN A 78 2.37 4.40 -10.69
N MET A 79 1.02 4.40 -10.63
CA MET A 79 0.24 3.19 -10.40
C MET A 79 0.46 2.14 -11.50
N ILE A 80 0.50 2.54 -12.78
CA ILE A 80 0.76 1.62 -13.90
C ILE A 80 2.12 0.95 -13.76
N THR A 81 3.17 1.72 -13.40
CA THR A 81 4.51 1.17 -13.18
C THR A 81 4.54 0.21 -11.98
N GLY A 82 3.84 0.53 -10.89
CA GLY A 82 3.74 -0.35 -9.73
C GLY A 82 2.96 -1.64 -10.03
N ALA A 83 1.83 -1.53 -10.72
CA ALA A 83 0.97 -2.67 -11.09
C ALA A 83 1.69 -3.68 -12.00
N ALA A 84 2.60 -3.20 -12.87
CA ALA A 84 3.42 -4.07 -13.73
C ALA A 84 4.35 -5.02 -12.95
N GLN A 85 4.65 -4.73 -11.67
CA GLN A 85 5.50 -5.56 -10.81
C GLN A 85 4.70 -6.57 -9.97
N MET A 86 3.37 -6.51 -10.00
CA MET A 86 2.51 -7.31 -9.13
C MET A 86 2.09 -8.63 -9.79
N ASP A 87 2.23 -9.74 -9.05
CA ASP A 87 1.68 -11.05 -9.44
C ASP A 87 0.19 -11.16 -9.09
N GLY A 88 -0.28 -10.32 -8.17
CA GLY A 88 -1.67 -10.22 -7.75
C GLY A 88 -1.94 -8.90 -7.03
N ALA A 89 -3.16 -8.38 -7.17
CA ALA A 89 -3.54 -7.08 -6.62
C ALA A 89 -4.69 -7.20 -5.61
N ILE A 90 -4.67 -6.34 -4.61
CA ILE A 90 -5.74 -6.12 -3.62
C ILE A 90 -6.47 -4.85 -4.06
N LEU A 91 -7.68 -5.02 -4.59
CA LEU A 91 -8.55 -3.89 -4.91
C LEU A 91 -9.24 -3.40 -3.64
N VAL A 92 -9.03 -2.13 -3.30
CA VAL A 92 -9.62 -1.49 -2.13
C VAL A 92 -10.76 -0.58 -2.57
N CYS A 93 -11.97 -0.94 -2.16
CA CYS A 93 -13.18 -0.15 -2.34
C CYS A 93 -13.71 0.30 -0.98
N ALA A 94 -13.87 1.61 -0.79
CA ALA A 94 -14.53 2.14 0.40
C ALA A 94 -16.01 1.79 0.36
N ALA A 95 -16.56 1.33 1.49
CA ALA A 95 -17.98 1.01 1.60
C ALA A 95 -18.90 2.22 1.35
N THR A 96 -18.37 3.44 1.48
CA THR A 96 -19.06 4.69 1.18
C THR A 96 -19.10 5.04 -0.30
N ASP A 97 -18.15 4.53 -1.12
CA ASP A 97 -17.87 5.07 -2.45
C ASP A 97 -17.87 4.06 -3.61
N GLY A 98 -18.03 2.75 -3.35
CA GLY A 98 -18.30 1.74 -4.38
C GLY A 98 -17.08 1.07 -4.99
#